data_AF-A0A365YY04-F1
#
_entry.id   AF-A0A365YY04-F1
#
_cell.length_a   1.000
_cell.length_b   1.000
_cell.length_c   1.000
_cell.angle_alpha   90.00
_cell.angle_beta   90.00
_cell.angle_gamma   90.00
#
_symmetry.space_group_name_H-M   'P 1'
#
loop_
_entity.id
_entity.type
_entity.pdbx_description
1 polymer ?
#
loop_
_entity_poly.entity_id
_entity_poly.type
_entity_poly.pdbx_seq_one_letter_code
_entity_poly.pdbx_strand_id
1 'polypeptide(L)' 'MGLVWLLTRSSNLLLIPGTSNPFHLSENLAAATLELSADVPAQLDMIAIA' A
#
# COMPACT_ATOMS: atom_id res chain seq x y z
N MET A 1 1.05 4.87 -1.13
CA MET A 1 1.20 4.61 0.32
C MET A 1 0.23 3.57 0.84
N GLY A 2 -1.10 3.76 0.74
CA GLY A 2 -2.08 2.78 1.28
C GLY A 2 -1.96 1.36 0.71
N LEU A 3 -1.77 1.20 -0.61
CA LEU A 3 -1.61 -0.13 -1.23
C LEU A 3 -0.36 -0.85 -0.73
N VAL A 4 0.76 -0.14 -0.57
CA VAL A 4 2.02 -0.70 -0.08
C VAL A 4 1.85 -1.20 1.35
N TRP A 5 1.24 -0.39 2.23
CA TRP A 5 0.95 -0.81 3.60
C TRP A 5 0.08 -2.07 3.65
N LEU A 6 -0.98 -2.15 2.82
CA LEU A 6 -1.81 -3.35 2.72
C LEU A 6 -1.03 -4.59 2.26
N LEU A 7 -0.15 -4.45 1.26
CA LEU A 7 0.73 -5.54 0.80
C LEU A 7 1.73 -5.98 1.87
N THR A 8 2.24 -5.05 2.69
CA THR A 8 3.17 -5.40 3.78
C THR A 8 2.53 -6.16 4.93
N ARG A 9 1.20 -6.13 5.09
CA ARG A 9 0.52 -6.82 6.20
C ARG A 9 0.34 -8.33 5.99
N SER A 10 0.33 -8.81 4.76
CA SER A 10 0.11 -10.23 4.49
C SER A 10 0.64 -10.63 3.11
N SER A 11 1.40 -11.72 3.07
CA SER A 11 1.93 -12.29 1.82
C SER A 11 0.86 -12.84 0.88
N ASN A 12 -0.37 -13.06 1.38
CA ASN A 12 -1.45 -13.72 0.64
C ASN A 12 -2.53 -12.74 0.17
N LEU A 13 -2.25 -11.44 0.17
CA LEU A 13 -3.21 -10.40 -0.15
C LEU A 13 -3.01 -9.92 -1.60
N LEU A 14 -4.03 -10.11 -2.45
CA LEU A 14 -4.04 -9.62 -3.83
C LEU A 14 -4.91 -8.36 -3.93
N LEU A 15 -4.30 -7.22 -4.25
CA LEU A 15 -5.01 -5.96 -4.46
C LEU A 15 -5.52 -5.83 -5.90
N ILE A 16 -6.74 -5.30 -6.06
CA ILE A 16 -7.34 -4.96 -7.36
C ILE A 16 -7.77 -3.48 -7.36
N PRO A 17 -6.83 -2.54 -7.25
CA PRO A 17 -7.18 -1.13 -7.11
C PRO A 17 -7.67 -0.56 -8.44
N GLY A 18 -8.89 -0.02 -8.45
CA GLY A 18 -9.48 0.66 -9.60
C GLY A 18 -9.07 2.13 -9.67
N THR A 19 -8.86 2.66 -10.88
CA THR A 19 -8.69 4.09 -11.15
C THR A 19 -8.98 4.40 -12.62
N SER A 20 -9.51 5.58 -12.91
CA SER A 20 -9.64 6.13 -14.26
C SER A 20 -8.50 7.10 -14.63
N ASN A 21 -7.63 7.44 -13.67
CA ASN A 21 -6.49 8.34 -13.88
C ASN A 21 -5.21 7.53 -14.19
N PRO A 22 -4.57 7.71 -15.36
CA PRO A 22 -3.33 7.03 -15.74
C PRO A 22 -2.15 7.28 -14.78
N PHE A 23 -2.12 8.45 -14.12
CA PHE A 23 -1.11 8.75 -13.12
C PHE A 23 -1.28 7.85 -11.90
N HIS A 24 -2.49 7.75 -11.35
CA HIS A 24 -2.79 6.83 -10.24
C HIS A 24 -2.59 5.36 -10.65
N LEU A 25 -2.81 4.99 -11.92
CA LEU A 25 -2.50 3.64 -12.40
C LEU A 25 -1.00 3.35 -12.24
N SER A 26 -0.14 4.31 -12.57
CA SER A 26 1.31 4.18 -12.43
C SER A 26 1.72 4.04 -10.96
N GLU A 27 1.10 4.82 -10.06
CA GLU A 27 1.31 4.70 -8.62
C GLU A 27 0.81 3.35 -8.06
N ASN A 28 -0.32 2.83 -8.56
CA ASN A 28 -0.86 1.53 -8.18
C ASN A 28 0.11 0.40 -8.55
N LEU A 29 0.73 0.47 -9.72
CA LEU A 29 1.73 -0.50 -10.17
C LEU A 29 3.02 -0.40 -9.34
N ALA A 30 3.49 0.82 -9.06
CA ALA A 30 4.69 1.05 -8.25
C ALA A 30 4.54 0.53 -6.80
N ALA A 31 3.31 0.42 -6.30
CA ALA A 31 3.06 -0.07 -4.94
C ALA A 31 3.53 -1.52 -4.71
N ALA A 32 3.65 -2.34 -5.76
CA ALA A 32 4.10 -3.73 -5.65
C ALA A 32 5.61 -3.88 -5.36
N THR A 33 6.41 -2.85 -5.65
CA THR A 33 7.87 -2.89 -5.50
C THR A 33 8.38 -1.89 -4.48
N LEU A 34 7.50 -1.11 -3.87
CA LEU A 34 7.89 -0.15 -2.84
C LEU A 34 8.05 -0.87 -1.50
N GLU A 35 9.18 -0.66 -0.84
CA GLU A 35 9.42 -1.14 0.52
C GLU A 35 9.17 0.00 1.51
N LEU A 36 8.46 -0.30 2.59
CA LEU A 36 8.32 0.63 3.71
C LEU A 36 9.47 0.43 4.68
N SER A 37 10.01 1.54 5.19
CA SER A 37 10.92 1.52 6.34
C SER A 37 10.25 0.81 7.53
N ALA A 38 11.02 0.08 8.32
CA ALA A 38 10.49 -0.82 9.36
C ALA A 38 9.63 -0.11 10.42
N ASP A 39 9.79 1.19 10.61
CA ASP A 39 9.05 2.02 11.56
C ASP A 39 7.68 2.50 11.03
N VAL A 40 7.51 2.54 9.72
CA VAL A 40 6.31 3.11 9.07
C VAL A 40 5.05 2.25 9.24
N PRO A 41 5.09 0.90 9.10
CA PRO A 41 3.90 0.08 9.30
C PRO A 41 3.27 0.24 10.69
N ALA A 42 4.11 0.31 11.74
CA ALA A 42 3.64 0.49 13.11
C ALA A 42 2.94 1.84 13.31
N GLN A 43 3.44 2.90 12.69
CA GLN A 43 2.79 4.23 12.73
C GLN A 43 1.45 4.22 11.98
N LEU A 44 1.39 3.57 10.82
CA LEU A 44 0.17 3.47 10.03
C LEU A 44 -0.91 2.63 10.71
N ASP A 45 -0.52 1.55 11.41
CA ASP A 45 -1.44 0.74 12.19
C ASP A 45 -2.10 1.54 13.33
N MET A 46 -1.37 2.47 13.96
CA MET A 46 -1.95 3.37 14.97
C MET A 46 -2.99 4.33 14.39
N ILE A 47 -2.78 4.80 13.16
CA ILE A 47 -3.72 5.72 12.49
C ILE A 47 -4.95 4.96 11.97
N ALA A 48 -4.77 3.74 11.49
CA ALA A 48 -5.85 2.94 10.91
C ALA A 48 -6.89 2.42 11.92
N ILE A 49 -6.57 2.44 13.22
CA ILE A 49 -7.46 2.04 14.32
C ILE A 49 -8.23 3.24 14.92
N ALA A 50 -7.86 4.48 14.54
CA ALA A 50 -8.56 5.71 14.94
C ALA A 50 -9.76 6.02 14.01
#